data_AF-R0B5E1-F1
#
_entry.id   AF-R0B5E1-F1
#
_cell.length_a   1.000
_cell.length_b   1.000
_cell.length_c   1.000
_cell.angle_alpha   90.00
_cell.angle_beta   90.00
_cell.angle_gamma   90.00
#
_symmetry.space_group_name_H-M   'P 1'
#
loop_
_entity.id
_entity.type
_entity.pdbx_description
1 polymer ?
#
loop_
_entity_poly.entity_id
_entity_poly.type
_entity_poly.pdbx_seq_one_letter_code
_entity_poly.pdbx_strand_id
1 'polypeptide(L)'
;MITYAIMALIMLFLAFELLYKAEYMPEGNHLFDKQNSNAMRGFWCVIVILVHIPAAYQNRLQDMLGSFAYIGVTFFFMTSAYGLRLSIAKNPDSLKYFWRKRLPKLLIPMLLVNIVSLIYHLVEGKGISFSTLINFNGWVQWLLVCYVIFWAVNRFVTFDKHLPAILLFGGIGGGG
;
A
#
# COMPACT_ATOMS: atom_id res chain seq x y z
N MET A 1 20.41 15.71 17.64
CA MET A 1 19.45 15.98 18.74
C MET A 1 18.07 16.35 18.21
N ILE A 2 17.95 17.32 17.29
CA ILE A 2 16.66 17.73 16.69
C ILE A 2 15.96 16.56 15.96
N THR A 3 16.69 15.73 15.22
CA THR A 3 16.14 14.58 14.49
C THR A 3 15.51 13.52 15.40
N TYR A 4 16.13 13.24 16.56
CA TYR A 4 15.58 12.33 17.57
C TYR A 4 14.32 12.91 18.24
N ALA A 5 14.28 14.22 18.47
CA ALA A 5 13.09 14.89 19.03
C ALA A 5 11.90 14.83 18.06
N ILE A 6 12.13 15.09 16.77
CA ILE A 6 11.11 14.95 15.73
C ILE A 6 10.60 13.50 15.67
N MET A 7 11.51 12.53 15.71
CA MET A 7 11.12 11.13 15.65
C MET A 7 10.34 10.67 16.89
N ALA A 8 10.74 11.13 18.08
CA ALA A 8 9.99 10.88 19.31
C ALA A 8 8.59 11.49 19.24
N LEU A 9 8.44 12.70 18.67
CA LEU A 9 7.14 13.32 18.47
C LEU A 9 6.25 12.52 17.51
N ILE A 10 6.81 12.02 16.40
CA ILE A 10 6.08 11.13 15.48
C ILE A 10 5.64 9.85 16.19
N MET A 11 6.50 9.25 17.02
CA MET A 11 6.12 8.06 17.79
C MET A 11 5.02 8.34 18.82
N LEU A 12 5.09 9.48 19.51
CA LEU A 12 4.04 9.90 20.44
C LEU A 12 2.71 10.14 19.71
N PHE A 13 2.77 10.69 18.49
CA PHE A 13 1.59 10.86 17.64
C PHE A 13 0.99 9.51 17.22
N LEU A 14 1.81 8.56 16.75
CA LEU A 14 1.35 7.21 16.39
C LEU A 14 0.78 6.46 17.61
N ALA A 15 1.42 6.58 18.77
CA ALA A 15 0.92 6.01 20.02
C ALA A 15 -0.42 6.65 20.43
N PHE A 16 -0.53 7.98 20.28
CA PHE A 16 -1.79 8.68 20.51
C PHE A 16 -2.88 8.20 19.56
N GLU A 17 -2.62 8.03 18.27
CA GLU A 17 -3.61 7.51 17.30
C GLU A 17 -4.13 6.11 17.68
N LEU A 18 -3.29 5.24 18.25
CA LEU A 18 -3.68 3.90 18.69
C LEU A 18 -4.45 3.89 20.02
N LEU A 19 -4.09 4.78 20.95
CA LEU A 19 -4.62 4.79 22.31
C LEU A 19 -5.83 5.72 22.46
N TYR A 20 -5.93 6.75 21.63
CA TYR A 20 -6.99 7.73 21.70
C TYR A 20 -8.33 7.10 21.32
N LYS A 21 -9.26 7.07 22.29
CA LYS A 21 -10.57 6.41 22.18
C LYS A 21 -10.49 4.89 21.94
N ALA A 22 -9.44 4.24 22.42
CA ALA A 22 -9.40 2.78 22.44
C ALA A 22 -10.45 2.24 23.42
N GLU A 23 -11.53 1.65 22.90
CA GLU A 23 -12.56 0.98 23.68
C GLU A 23 -12.50 -0.53 23.48
N TYR A 24 -12.68 -1.30 24.56
CA TYR A 24 -12.74 -2.76 24.48
C TYR A 24 -14.13 -3.19 24.00
N MET A 25 -14.23 -3.68 22.76
CA MET A 25 -15.47 -4.22 22.22
C MET A 25 -15.47 -5.76 22.34
N PRO A 26 -16.47 -6.36 23.02
CA PRO A 26 -16.54 -7.81 23.21
C PRO A 26 -16.95 -8.60 21.95
N GLU A 27 -17.50 -7.95 20.91
CA GLU A 27 -17.85 -8.60 19.65
C GLU A 27 -16.82 -8.34 18.53
N GLY A 28 -16.09 -9.39 18.14
CA GLY A 28 -14.97 -9.36 17.18
C GLY A 28 -15.36 -9.23 15.69
N ASN A 29 -16.61 -8.93 15.35
CA ASN A 29 -17.08 -8.95 13.96
C ASN A 29 -16.66 -7.74 13.10
N HIS A 30 -15.99 -6.73 13.68
CA HIS A 30 -15.67 -5.48 12.98
C HIS A 30 -14.18 -5.29 12.63
N LEU A 31 -13.30 -6.26 12.93
CA LEU A 31 -11.86 -6.12 12.64
C LEU A 31 -11.56 -5.82 11.16
N PHE A 32 -12.31 -6.42 10.23
CA PHE A 32 -12.18 -6.17 8.79
C PHE A 32 -13.34 -5.34 8.20
N ASP A 33 -14.02 -4.53 9.01
CA ASP A 33 -14.95 -3.56 8.45
C ASP A 33 -14.21 -2.53 7.59
N LYS A 34 -14.90 -1.90 6.65
CA LYS A 34 -14.36 -0.91 5.73
C LYS A 34 -13.71 0.25 6.49
N GLN A 35 -14.34 0.70 7.58
CA GLN A 35 -13.81 1.79 8.39
C GLN A 35 -12.52 1.39 9.12
N ASN A 36 -12.52 0.25 9.80
CA ASN A 36 -11.34 -0.22 10.53
C ASN A 36 -10.18 -0.57 9.58
N SER A 37 -10.48 -1.21 8.45
CA SER A 37 -9.49 -1.52 7.41
C SER A 37 -8.85 -0.26 6.82
N ASN A 38 -9.63 0.80 6.63
CA ASN A 38 -9.09 2.07 6.14
C ASN A 38 -8.25 2.78 7.21
N ALA A 39 -8.68 2.76 8.47
CA ALA A 39 -7.91 3.32 9.58
C ALA A 39 -6.55 2.62 9.73
N MET A 40 -6.54 1.29 9.73
CA MET A 40 -5.30 0.50 9.76
C MET A 40 -4.40 0.78 8.55
N ARG A 41 -4.94 0.90 7.33
CA ARG A 41 -4.15 1.29 6.14
C ARG A 41 -3.52 2.67 6.31
N GLY A 42 -4.24 3.62 6.90
CA GLY A 42 -3.72 4.97 7.19
C GLY A 42 -2.53 4.92 8.14
N PHE A 43 -2.68 4.21 9.26
CA PHE A 43 -1.62 3.98 10.24
C PHE A 43 -0.37 3.35 9.60
N TRP A 44 -0.54 2.24 8.87
CA TRP A 44 0.58 1.56 8.20
C TRP A 44 1.23 2.40 7.10
N CYS A 45 0.48 3.27 6.42
CA CYS A 45 1.01 4.17 5.38
C CYS A 45 2.09 5.10 5.94
N VAL A 46 1.88 5.67 7.14
CA VAL A 46 2.86 6.54 7.79
C VAL A 46 4.17 5.80 8.05
N ILE A 47 4.08 4.57 8.58
CA ILE A 47 5.26 3.72 8.83
C ILE A 47 6.01 3.40 7.53
N VAL A 48 5.29 3.08 6.46
CA VAL A 48 5.88 2.79 5.14
C VAL A 48 6.58 4.02 4.55
N ILE A 49 6.04 5.22 4.72
CA ILE A 49 6.72 6.45 4.27
C ILE A 49 8.04 6.65 5.02
N LEU A 50 8.07 6.39 6.32
CA LEU A 50 9.27 6.57 7.15
C LEU A 50 10.43 5.66 6.72
N VAL A 51 10.15 4.43 6.26
CA VAL A 51 11.23 3.52 5.78
C VAL A 51 11.80 3.92 4.42
N HIS A 52 11.07 4.70 3.60
CA HIS A 52 11.55 5.17 2.29
C HIS A 52 12.48 6.39 2.38
N ILE A 53 12.64 6.97 3.57
CA ILE A 53 13.63 8.04 3.79
C ILE A 53 15.04 7.40 3.71
N PRO A 54 15.98 7.98 2.92
CA PRO A 54 17.31 7.39 2.73
C PRO A 54 18.05 7.17 4.05
N ALA A 55 18.79 6.06 4.15
CA ALA A 55 19.53 5.67 5.36
C ALA A 55 20.48 6.77 5.88
N ALA A 56 21.01 7.63 5.00
CA ALA A 56 21.83 8.78 5.37
C ALA A 56 21.13 9.78 6.31
N TYR A 57 19.79 9.80 6.32
CA TYR A 57 18.97 10.68 7.16
C TYR A 57 18.19 9.92 8.23
N GLN A 58 18.39 8.61 8.37
CA GLN A 58 17.68 7.78 9.33
C GLN A 58 18.36 7.80 10.71
N ASN A 59 17.54 7.79 11.76
CA ASN A 59 18.00 7.60 13.14
C ASN A 59 17.70 6.16 13.59
N ARG A 60 18.33 5.70 14.67
CA ARG A 60 18.12 4.33 15.20
C ARG A 60 16.65 3.99 15.51
N LEU A 61 15.87 4.96 16.00
CA LEU A 61 14.42 4.77 16.24
C LEU A 61 13.63 4.57 14.95
N GLN A 62 14.06 5.22 13.86
CA GLN A 62 13.44 5.09 12.55
C GLN A 62 13.77 3.76 11.90
N ASP A 63 15.00 3.28 12.09
CA ASP A 63 15.42 1.96 11.64
C ASP A 63 14.60 0.85 12.35
N MET A 64 14.39 0.97 13.67
CA MET A 64 13.53 0.06 14.44
C MET A 64 12.06 0.07 13.99
N LEU A 65 11.51 1.23 13.59
CA LEU A 65 10.16 1.28 13.03
C LEU A 65 10.14 0.77 11.58
N GLY A 66 11.19 1.04 10.81
CA GLY A 66 11.38 0.57 9.44
C GLY A 66 11.40 -0.96 9.36
N SER A 67 11.95 -1.66 10.37
CA SER A 67 11.89 -3.11 10.43
C SER A 67 10.47 -3.69 10.53
N PHE A 68 9.47 -2.88 10.92
CA PHE A 68 8.05 -3.28 10.90
C PHE A 68 7.33 -2.87 9.61
N ALA A 69 7.97 -2.10 8.73
CA ALA A 69 7.33 -1.62 7.52
C ALA A 69 6.88 -2.76 6.59
N TYR A 70 7.59 -3.90 6.59
CA TYR A 70 7.17 -5.06 5.80
C TYR A 70 5.78 -5.56 6.23
N ILE A 71 5.45 -5.53 7.53
CA ILE A 71 4.12 -5.90 8.05
C ILE A 71 3.06 -4.97 7.48
N GLY A 72 3.34 -3.66 7.47
CA GLY A 72 2.44 -2.66 6.89
C GLY A 72 2.20 -2.87 5.40
N VAL A 73 3.25 -3.18 4.64
CA VAL A 73 3.16 -3.48 3.21
C VAL A 73 2.35 -4.77 2.98
N THR A 74 2.62 -5.84 3.74
CA THR A 74 1.85 -7.09 3.67
C THR A 74 0.39 -6.86 4.00
N PHE A 75 0.09 -6.08 5.05
CA PHE A 75 -1.27 -5.72 5.43
C PHE A 75 -1.99 -4.93 4.34
N PHE A 76 -1.29 -4.01 3.67
CA PHE A 76 -1.83 -3.23 2.55
C PHE A 76 -2.19 -4.12 1.36
N PHE A 77 -1.32 -5.06 0.98
CA PHE A 77 -1.61 -6.03 -0.07
C PHE A 77 -2.75 -6.96 0.33
N MET A 78 -2.75 -7.45 1.58
CA MET A 78 -3.75 -8.37 2.08
C MET A 78 -5.15 -7.78 2.05
N THR A 79 -5.32 -6.61 2.67
CA THR A 79 -6.61 -5.93 2.71
C THR A 79 -7.08 -5.50 1.31
N SER A 80 -6.15 -5.17 0.40
CA SER A 80 -6.48 -4.84 -0.99
C SER A 80 -6.98 -6.06 -1.77
N ALA A 81 -6.31 -7.21 -1.65
CA ALA A 81 -6.75 -8.47 -2.25
C ALA A 81 -8.11 -8.93 -1.69
N TYR A 82 -8.29 -8.85 -0.36
CA TYR A 82 -9.55 -9.16 0.31
C TYR A 82 -10.70 -8.28 -0.21
N GLY A 83 -10.48 -6.96 -0.30
CA GLY A 83 -11.47 -6.03 -0.83
C GLY A 83 -11.84 -6.30 -2.30
N LEU A 84 -10.88 -6.75 -3.11
CA LEU A 84 -11.16 -7.18 -4.49
C LEU A 84 -12.02 -8.44 -4.54
N ARG A 85 -11.71 -9.45 -3.72
CA ARG A 85 -12.50 -10.67 -3.66
C ARG A 85 -13.93 -10.40 -3.19
N LEU A 86 -14.09 -9.58 -2.14
CA LEU A 86 -15.40 -9.17 -1.65
C LEU A 86 -16.20 -8.42 -2.72
N SER A 87 -15.55 -7.58 -3.54
CA SER A 87 -16.21 -6.90 -4.66
C SER A 87 -16.73 -7.87 -5.72
N ILE A 88 -15.98 -8.94 -6.04
CA ILE A 88 -16.43 -9.97 -6.99
C ILE A 88 -17.57 -10.79 -6.40
N ALA A 89 -17.48 -11.17 -5.12
CA ALA A 89 -18.51 -11.92 -4.43
C ALA A 89 -19.85 -11.15 -4.38
N LYS A 90 -19.80 -9.82 -4.17
CA LYS A 90 -20.99 -8.97 -4.17
C LYS A 90 -21.55 -8.72 -5.58
N ASN A 91 -20.68 -8.57 -6.58
CA ASN A 91 -21.06 -8.26 -7.96
C ASN A 91 -20.15 -9.03 -8.94
N PRO A 92 -20.61 -10.16 -9.51
CA PRO A 92 -19.83 -10.96 -10.46
C PRO A 92 -19.40 -10.18 -11.71
N ASP A 93 -20.22 -9.23 -12.17
CA ASP A 93 -19.91 -8.35 -13.31
C ASP A 93 -18.78 -7.34 -13.02
N SER A 94 -18.33 -7.21 -11.76
CA SER A 94 -17.22 -6.32 -11.41
C SER A 94 -15.90 -6.72 -12.09
N LEU A 95 -15.74 -7.99 -12.49
CA LEU A 95 -14.56 -8.48 -13.21
C LEU A 95 -14.48 -7.90 -14.64
N LYS A 96 -15.62 -7.67 -15.31
CA LYS A 96 -15.68 -7.10 -16.67
C LYS A 96 -15.14 -5.67 -16.71
N TYR A 97 -15.42 -4.89 -15.66
CA TYR A 97 -14.98 -3.50 -15.53
C TYR A 97 -13.73 -3.32 -14.66
N PHE A 98 -13.01 -4.41 -14.36
CA PHE A 98 -11.88 -4.42 -13.44
C PHE A 98 -10.80 -3.42 -13.86
N TRP A 99 -10.28 -3.57 -15.08
CA TRP A 99 -9.21 -2.71 -15.61
C TRP A 99 -9.65 -1.25 -15.75
N ARG A 100 -10.89 -1.00 -16.17
CA ARG A 100 -11.45 0.35 -16.30
C ARG A 100 -11.52 1.10 -14.96
N LYS A 101 -11.79 0.39 -13.85
CA LYS A 101 -11.87 0.99 -12.51
C LYS A 101 -10.52 1.11 -11.81
N ARG A 102 -9.55 0.28 -12.18
CA ARG A 102 -8.27 0.14 -11.46
C ARG A 102 -7.10 0.85 -12.15
N LEU A 103 -7.02 0.82 -13.48
CA LEU A 103 -5.95 1.51 -14.21
C LEU A 103 -5.92 3.01 -13.92
N PRO A 104 -7.05 3.76 -13.95
CA PRO A 104 -7.00 5.18 -13.63
C PRO A 104 -6.53 5.45 -12.21
N LYS A 105 -6.90 4.59 -11.24
CA LYS A 105 -6.48 4.73 -9.85
C LYS A 105 -4.99 4.50 -9.62
N LEU A 106 -4.30 3.81 -10.54
CA LEU A 106 -2.84 3.64 -10.51
C LEU A 106 -2.12 4.69 -11.35
N LEU A 107 -2.62 4.94 -12.56
CA LEU A 107 -1.99 5.83 -13.53
C LEU A 107 -2.09 7.30 -13.12
N ILE A 108 -3.21 7.72 -12.50
CA ILE A 108 -3.37 9.11 -12.04
C ILE A 108 -2.32 9.46 -10.98
N PRO A 109 -2.15 8.68 -9.87
CA PRO A 109 -1.06 8.94 -8.93
C PRO A 109 0.33 8.89 -9.54
N MET A 110 0.58 7.94 -10.46
CA MET A 110 1.86 7.86 -11.17
C MET A 110 2.17 9.12 -11.97
N LEU A 111 1.19 9.61 -12.75
CA LEU A 111 1.33 10.84 -13.52
C LEU A 111 1.56 12.05 -12.61
N LEU A 112 0.85 12.15 -11.48
CA LEU A 112 1.05 13.21 -10.52
C LEU A 112 2.49 13.22 -9.95
N VAL A 113 3.02 12.05 -9.57
CA VAL A 113 4.40 11.94 -9.08
C VAL A 113 5.41 12.32 -10.17
N ASN A 114 5.20 11.86 -11.41
CA ASN A 114 6.09 12.17 -12.53
C ASN A 114 6.05 13.67 -12.89
N ILE A 115 4.90 14.34 -12.78
CA ILE A 115 4.77 15.79 -12.95
C ILE A 115 5.55 16.54 -11.87
N VAL A 116 5.42 16.15 -10.60
CA VAL A 116 6.18 16.77 -9.50
C VAL A 116 7.69 16.59 -9.71
N SER A 117 8.12 15.40 -10.13
CA SER A 117 9.52 15.13 -10.47
C SER A 117 10.01 15.98 -11.64
N LEU A 118 9.17 16.22 -12.65
CA LEU A 118 9.50 17.07 -13.78
C LEU A 118 9.69 18.53 -13.33
N ILE A 119 8.78 19.06 -12.51
CA ILE A 119 8.89 20.41 -11.95
C ILE A 119 10.19 20.54 -11.16
N TYR A 120 10.54 19.54 -10.34
CA TYR A 120 11.77 19.51 -9.58
C TYR A 120 13.02 19.58 -10.50
N HIS A 121 13.07 18.79 -11.57
CA HIS A 121 14.17 18.85 -12.53
C HIS A 121 14.27 20.18 -13.29
N LEU A 122 13.13 20.81 -13.57
CA LEU A 122 13.07 22.13 -14.21
C LEU A 122 13.63 23.22 -13.29
N VAL A 123 13.34 23.16 -11.99
CA VAL A 123 13.89 24.06 -10.97
C VAL A 123 15.41 23.84 -10.80
N GLU A 124 15.89 22.60 -10.87
CA GLU A 124 17.33 22.29 -10.81
C GLU A 124 18.09 22.60 -12.12
N GLY A 125 17.42 23.07 -13.17
CA GLY A 125 18.05 23.35 -14.47
C GLY A 125 18.56 22.12 -15.22
N LYS A 126 18.10 20.92 -14.85
CA LYS A 126 18.43 19.66 -15.54
C LYS A 126 17.60 19.55 -16.83
N GLY A 127 18.20 19.00 -17.88
CA GLY A 127 17.54 18.82 -19.17
C GLY A 127 16.23 18.03 -19.05
N ILE A 128 15.16 18.58 -19.62
CA ILE A 128 13.84 17.95 -19.62
C ILE A 128 13.85 16.79 -20.62
N SER A 129 13.71 15.56 -20.11
CA SER A 129 13.44 14.40 -20.95
C SER A 129 11.97 14.02 -20.81
N PHE A 130 11.28 13.89 -21.95
CA PHE A 130 9.91 13.32 -21.98
C PHE A 130 9.85 11.89 -21.42
N SER A 131 10.99 11.19 -21.35
CA SER A 131 11.12 9.88 -20.70
C SER A 131 10.77 9.92 -19.21
N THR A 132 11.03 11.04 -18.52
CA THR A 132 10.69 11.21 -17.09
C THR A 132 9.18 11.16 -16.84
N LEU A 133 8.38 11.53 -17.84
CA LEU A 133 6.91 11.49 -17.74
C LEU A 133 6.35 10.06 -17.84
N ILE A 134 7.01 9.21 -18.63
CA ILE A 134 6.57 7.84 -18.96
C ILE A 134 7.26 6.80 -18.07
N ASN A 135 8.22 7.21 -17.22
CA ASN A 135 8.95 6.27 -16.38
C ASN A 135 8.01 5.57 -15.38
N PHE A 136 7.86 4.26 -15.55
CA PHE A 136 7.08 3.41 -14.65
C PHE A 136 7.86 3.17 -13.38
N ASN A 137 7.43 3.81 -12.29
CA ASN A 137 7.98 3.55 -10.97
C ASN A 137 7.83 2.06 -10.60
N GLY A 138 8.85 1.45 -9.99
CA GLY A 138 8.87 0.02 -9.68
C GLY A 138 7.68 -0.46 -8.82
N TRP A 139 7.16 0.41 -7.95
CA TRP A 139 5.96 0.10 -7.15
C TRP A 139 4.69 -0.05 -8.01
N VAL A 140 4.55 0.73 -9.09
CA VAL A 140 3.42 0.64 -10.03
C VAL A 140 3.51 -0.65 -10.84
N GLN A 141 4.71 -1.02 -11.27
CA GLN A 141 4.96 -2.27 -11.99
C GLN A 141 4.57 -3.48 -11.14
N TRP A 142 4.99 -3.49 -9.87
CA TRP A 142 4.66 -4.58 -8.95
C TRP A 142 3.15 -4.69 -8.70
N LEU A 143 2.46 -3.56 -8.48
CA LEU A 143 1.00 -3.56 -8.32
C LEU A 143 0.27 -4.05 -9.59
N LEU A 144 0.77 -3.68 -10.76
CA LEU A 144 0.24 -4.15 -12.05
C LEU A 144 0.35 -5.67 -12.15
N VAL A 145 1.52 -6.25 -11.82
CA VAL A 145 1.74 -7.70 -11.81
C VAL A 145 0.73 -8.38 -10.88
N CYS A 146 0.59 -7.90 -9.64
CA CYS A 146 -0.38 -8.44 -8.68
C CYS A 146 -1.83 -8.39 -9.22
N TYR A 147 -2.21 -7.31 -9.91
CA TYR A 147 -3.54 -7.21 -10.52
C TYR A 147 -3.74 -8.11 -11.73
N VAL A 148 -2.71 -8.30 -12.57
CA VAL A 148 -2.75 -9.27 -13.68
C VAL A 148 -2.95 -10.67 -13.14
N ILE A 149 -2.18 -11.07 -12.14
CA ILE A 149 -2.29 -12.38 -11.49
C ILE A 149 -3.71 -12.56 -10.92
N PHE A 150 -4.19 -11.60 -10.13
CA PHE A 150 -5.52 -11.66 -9.55
C PHE A 150 -6.63 -11.78 -10.62
N TRP A 151 -6.54 -11.01 -11.70
CA TRP A 151 -7.52 -11.03 -12.78
C TRP A 151 -7.48 -12.36 -13.54
N ALA A 152 -6.30 -12.87 -13.88
CA ALA A 152 -6.13 -14.15 -14.57
C ALA A 152 -6.69 -15.30 -13.73
N VAL A 153 -6.32 -15.35 -12.45
CA VAL A 153 -6.79 -16.36 -11.49
C VAL A 153 -8.31 -16.36 -11.39
N ASN A 154 -8.97 -15.20 -11.25
CA ASN A 154 -10.44 -15.13 -11.16
C ASN A 154 -11.15 -15.30 -12.51
N ARG A 155 -10.45 -15.18 -13.65
CA ARG A 155 -11.02 -15.36 -14.98
C ARG A 155 -10.94 -16.81 -15.46
N PHE A 156 -9.82 -17.49 -15.18
CA PHE A 156 -9.53 -18.83 -15.70
C PHE A 156 -9.76 -19.94 -14.67
N VAL A 157 -9.71 -19.64 -13.37
CA VAL A 157 -9.90 -20.63 -12.32
C VAL A 157 -11.23 -20.37 -11.61
N THR A 158 -12.15 -21.31 -11.76
CA THR A 158 -13.39 -21.37 -10.98
C THR A 158 -13.04 -21.87 -9.58
N PHE A 159 -12.67 -20.96 -8.68
CA PHE A 159 -12.50 -21.32 -7.27
C PHE A 159 -13.85 -21.61 -6.64
N ASP A 160 -13.97 -22.80 -6.05
CA ASP A 160 -14.97 -23.06 -5.03
C ASP A 160 -14.81 -22.02 -3.90
N LYS A 161 -15.94 -21.63 -3.29
CA LYS A 161 -16.19 -20.31 -2.68
C LYS A 161 -15.20 -19.86 -1.59
N HIS A 162 -14.31 -20.73 -1.10
CA HIS A 162 -13.54 -20.53 0.12
C HIS A 162 -12.00 -20.45 0.00
N LEU A 163 -11.37 -20.72 -1.16
CA LEU A 163 -9.91 -21.00 -1.18
C LEU A 163 -8.89 -20.06 -1.88
N PRO A 164 -9.22 -18.96 -2.60
CA PRO A 164 -8.19 -18.22 -3.35
C PRO A 164 -7.43 -17.15 -2.55
N ALA A 165 -7.90 -16.74 -1.36
CA ALA A 165 -7.23 -15.68 -0.60
C ALA A 165 -5.89 -16.15 -0.02
N ILE A 166 -5.82 -17.39 0.47
CA ILE A 166 -4.63 -17.93 1.17
C ILE A 166 -3.50 -18.28 0.18
N LEU A 167 -3.83 -18.78 -1.01
CA LEU A 167 -2.84 -19.21 -2.01
C LEU A 167 -2.03 -18.05 -2.61
N LEU A 168 -2.55 -16.82 -2.61
CA LEU A 168 -1.80 -15.64 -3.05
C LEU A 168 -0.73 -15.17 -2.04
N PHE A 169 -0.84 -15.55 -0.75
CA PHE A 169 0.13 -15.17 0.28
C PHE A 169 1.28 -16.18 0.44
N GLY A 170 1.07 -17.44 0.03
CA GLY A 170 2.11 -18.49 0.12
C GLY A 170 3.33 -18.27 -0.77
N GLY A 171 3.25 -17.40 -1.78
CA GLY A 171 4.35 -17.11 -2.70
C GLY A 171 5.28 -15.96 -2.29
N ILE A 172 5.01 -15.26 -1.18
CA ILE A 172 5.73 -14.02 -0.80
C ILE A 172 6.79 -14.27 0.29
N GLY A 173 6.96 -15.51 0.78
CA GLY A 173 7.89 -15.85 1.85
C GLY A 173 9.23 -16.49 1.44
N GLY A 174 9.51 -16.67 0.15
CA GLY A 174 10.69 -17.39 -0.33
C GLY A 174 11.49 -16.59 -1.34
N GLY A 175 12.36 -15.71 -0.85
CA GLY A 175 13.24 -14.89 -1.68
C GLY A 175 14.11 -13.99 -0.82
N GLY A 176 14.77 -14.60 0.17
CA GLY A 176 15.95 -14.04 0.82
C GLY A 176 17.21 -14.50 0.12
#